data_AF-A0A2V7JVF4-F1
#
_entry.id   AF-A0A2V7JVF4-F1
#
_cell.length_a   1.000
_cell.length_b   1.000
_cell.length_c   1.000
_cell.angle_alpha   90.00
_cell.angle_beta   90.00
_cell.angle_gamma   90.00
#
_symmetry.space_group_name_H-M   'P 1'
#
loop_
_entity.id
_entity.type
_entity.pdbx_description
1 polymer ?
#
loop_
_entity_poly.entity_id
_entity_poly.type
_entity_poly.pdbx_seq_one_letter_code
_entity_poly.pdbx_strand_id
1 'polypeptide(L)' 'MIEWSEQHQLIRDMVRRFVEAEVKPHLVELEHGDLPPYDVLRKMMKAFGLDE' A
#
# COMPACT_ATOMS: atom_id res chain seq x y z
N MET A 1 -17.17 6.04 -18.09
CA MET A 1 -16.19 5.25 -17.33
C MET A 1 -14.90 5.33 -18.11
N ILE A 2 -13.81 5.85 -17.52
CA ILE A 2 -12.51 5.79 -18.19
C ILE A 2 -12.08 4.31 -18.16
N GLU A 3 -11.80 3.73 -19.32
CA GLU A 3 -11.31 2.35 -19.40
C GLU A 3 -9.86 2.31 -18.92
N TRP A 4 -9.57 1.40 -17.98
CA TRP A 4 -8.23 1.26 -17.43
C TRP A 4 -7.45 0.30 -18.31
N SER A 5 -6.25 0.71 -18.74
CA SER A 5 -5.32 -0.19 -19.43
C SER A 5 -4.99 -1.40 -18.54
N GLU A 6 -4.55 -2.50 -19.17
CA GLU A 6 -4.09 -3.69 -18.45
C GLU A 6 -2.99 -3.35 -17.44
N GLN A 7 -2.09 -2.42 -17.80
CA GLN A 7 -1.04 -1.93 -16.90
C GLN A 7 -1.61 -1.22 -15.68
N HIS A 8 -2.63 -0.36 -15.85
CA HIS A 8 -3.29 0.29 -14.70
C HIS A 8 -3.98 -0.74 -13.79
N GLN A 9 -4.59 -1.77 -14.37
CA GLN A 9 -5.23 -2.84 -13.60
C GLN A 9 -4.21 -3.65 -12.80
N LEU A 10 -3.07 -3.97 -13.40
CA LEU A 10 -1.97 -4.68 -12.74
C LEU A 10 -1.41 -3.87 -11.56
N ILE A 11 -1.15 -2.58 -11.76
CA ILE A 11 -0.70 -1.67 -10.69
C ILE A 11 -1.73 -1.65 -9.55
N ARG A 12 -3.03 -1.54 -9.87
CA ARG A 12 -4.11 -1.57 -8.89
C ARG A 12 -4.10 -2.84 -8.05
N ASP A 13 -3.91 -3.98 -8.70
CA ASP A 13 -3.92 -5.28 -8.03
C ASP A 13 -2.70 -5.46 -7.13
N MET A 14 -1.54 -4.96 -7.54
CA MET A 14 -0.34 -4.91 -6.69
C MET A 14 -0.57 -4.05 -5.44
N VAL A 15 -1.11 -2.84 -5.60
CA VAL A 15 -1.42 -1.94 -4.48
C VAL A 15 -2.45 -2.57 -3.55
N ARG A 16 -3.49 -3.21 -4.08
CA ARG A 16 -4.50 -3.92 -3.26
C ARG A 16 -3.85 -5.00 -2.42
N ARG A 17 -2.98 -5.84 -2.99
CA ARG A 17 -2.27 -6.89 -2.25
C ARG A 17 -1.42 -6.31 -1.13
N PHE A 18 -0.71 -5.21 -1.39
CA PHE A 18 0.06 -4.51 -0.36
C PHE A 18 -0.84 -4.01 0.78
N VAL A 19 -1.98 -3.38 0.46
CA VAL A 19 -2.93 -2.90 1.47
C VAL A 19 -3.50 -4.03 2.32
N GLU A 20 -3.88 -5.15 1.71
CA GLU A 20 -4.37 -6.33 2.45
C GLU A 20 -3.32 -6.89 3.41
N ALA A 21 -2.05 -6.94 2.98
CA ALA A 21 -0.97 -7.57 3.74
C ALA A 21 -0.36 -6.66 4.81
N GLU A 22 -0.20 -5.37 4.53
CA GLU A 22 0.63 -4.46 5.32
C GLU A 22 -0.15 -3.34 6.01
N VAL A 23 -1.33 -2.96 5.49
CA VAL A 23 -2.11 -1.85 6.05
C VAL A 23 -3.26 -2.36 6.90
N LYS A 24 -4.11 -3.24 6.34
CA LYS A 24 -5.31 -3.73 7.04
C LYS A 24 -5.05 -4.38 8.40
N PRO A 25 -3.99 -5.18 8.61
CA PRO A 25 -3.75 -5.79 9.92
C PRO A 25 -3.52 -4.77 11.04
N HIS A 26 -3.06 -3.57 10.69
CA HIS A 26 -2.72 -2.51 11.63
C HIS A 26 -3.69 -1.33 11.58
N LEU A 27 -4.82 -1.45 10.87
CA LEU A 27 -5.72 -0.32 10.58
C LEU A 27 -6.14 0.43 11.85
N VAL A 28 -6.54 -0.29 12.89
CA VAL A 28 -6.98 0.30 14.16
C VAL A 28 -5.83 1.07 14.83
N GLU A 29 -4.65 0.47 14.94
CA GLU A 29 -3.48 1.10 15.58
C GLU A 29 -2.99 2.34 14.82
N LEU A 30 -3.04 2.30 13.48
CA LEU A 30 -2.70 3.41 12.59
C LEU A 30 -3.68 4.58 12.71
N GLU A 31 -4.99 4.32 12.90
CA GLU A 31 -6.03 5.36 13.00
C GLU A 31 -6.05 6.07 14.36
N HIS A 32 -5.69 5.38 15.44
CA HIS A 32 -5.78 5.91 16.80
C HIS A 32 -4.44 6.49 17.31
N GLY A 33 -3.37 6.39 16.52
CA GLY A 33 -2.07 7.00 16.79
C GLY A 33 -1.11 6.17 17.64
N ASP A 34 -1.47 4.92 17.95
CA ASP A 34 -0.64 3.99 18.72
C ASP A 34 0.52 3.41 17.88
N LEU A 35 0.37 3.38 16.56
CA LEU A 35 1.40 2.96 15.61
C LEU A 35 1.68 4.08 14.60
N PRO A 36 2.89 4.68 14.59
CA PRO A 36 3.26 5.59 13.52
C PRO A 36 3.45 4.82 12.19
N PRO A 37 3.05 5.38 11.04
CA PRO A 37 2.99 4.64 9.77
C PRO A 37 4.36 4.41 9.10
N TYR A 38 5.47 4.82 9.72
CA TYR A 38 6.79 4.87 9.09
C TYR A 38 7.29 3.51 8.59
N ASP A 39 7.01 2.43 9.32
CA ASP A 39 7.43 1.09 8.91
C ASP A 39 6.65 0.60 7.69
N VAL A 40 5.33 0.84 7.66
CA VAL A 40 4.47 0.54 6.50
C VAL A 40 4.89 1.37 5.29
N LEU A 41 5.18 2.66 5.47
CA LEU A 41 5.67 3.53 4.40
C LEU A 41 7.02 3.06 3.86
N ARG A 42 7.97 2.68 4.72
CA ARG A 42 9.28 2.17 4.29
C ARG A 42 9.14 0.87 3.48
N LYS A 43 8.23 -0.02 3.89
CA LYS A 43 7.92 -1.24 3.14
C LYS A 43 7.30 -0.91 1.79
N MET A 44 6.40 0.07 1.71
CA MET A 44 5.82 0.53 0.45
C MET A 44 6.90 1.04 -0.50
N MET A 45 7.79 1.90 -0.03
CA MET A 45 8.85 2.46 -0.87
C MET A 45 9.71 1.36 -1.48
N LYS A 46 10.16 0.40 -0.65
CA LYS A 46 10.91 -0.77 -1.11
C LYS A 46 10.14 -1.68 -2.07
N ALA A 47 8.87 -1.97 -1.76
CA ALA A 47 8.04 -2.88 -2.55
C ALA A 47 7.77 -2.36 -3.96
N PHE A 48 7.77 -1.04 -4.14
CA PHE A 48 7.49 -0.38 -5.42
C PHE A 48 8.71 0.32 -6.03
N GLY A 49 9.90 0.17 -5.45
CA GLY A 49 11.14 0.78 -5.94
C GLY A 49 11.11 2.31 -5.94
N LEU A 50 10.48 2.91 -4.93
CA LEU A 50 10.36 4.36 -4.78
C LEU A 50 11.49 4.96 -3.92
N ASP A 51 12.35 4.12 -3.37
CA ASP A 51 13.51 4.49 -2.54
C ASP A 51 14.84 4.55 -3.30
N GLU A 52 14.81 4.50 -4.64
CA GLU A 52 15.98 4.73 -5.51
C GLU A 52 16.34 6.21 -5.69
#